data_AF-A0A7V9H999-F1
#
_entry.id   AF-A0A7V9H999-F1
#
_cell.length_a   1.000
_cell.length_b   1.000
_cell.length_c   1.000
_cell.angle_alpha   90.00
_cell.angle_beta   90.00
_cell.angle_gamma   90.00
#
_symmetry.space_group_name_H-M   'P 1'
#
loop_
_entity.id
_entity.type
_entity.pdbx_description
1 polymer ?
#
loop_
_entity_poly.entity_id
_entity_poly.type
_entity_poly.pdbx_seq_one_letter_code
_entity_poly.pdbx_strand_id
1 'polypeptide(L)'
;MRRWRRAALAALAITIAAPAPAVAQKNTGDLWQVYDQTLSKARYIDLTHTITPNQPVWKGFGPAIFKPAVDPATKVAYTYAKNGFEATAYTFATDQFGTQLDPPAHWAPEQAAIDEIPASYAVRPLVVISIVPQVAKDPQYFLKVADIRAFETRHGRIPAGSVVMVRSDWSKRWTTDPAKARALAADRNFPSVSLDALKFLHLERKILFHGHEPLDTDTTPTLEGEYWLMHNGFAQAEGVNNLNGVPATGCLVSFGFPKLKGGLGGFARYVAICPPSTRKGVRITRRDAPLPEFDSPLRWNRKLGYRVR
;
A
#
# COMPACT_ATOMS: atom_id res chain seq x y z
N MET A 1 -42.06 91.51 -21.85
CA MET A 1 -42.95 90.42 -21.37
C MET A 1 -42.82 89.20 -22.28
N ARG A 2 -42.89 87.99 -21.71
CA ARG A 2 -42.92 86.66 -22.33
C ARG A 2 -41.62 86.08 -22.93
N ARG A 3 -41.04 85.16 -22.16
CA ARG A 3 -40.11 84.10 -22.55
C ARG A 3 -40.81 83.08 -23.46
N TRP A 4 -40.16 82.65 -24.55
CA TRP A 4 -40.46 81.39 -25.24
C TRP A 4 -39.19 80.55 -25.29
N ARG A 5 -39.27 79.35 -24.71
CA ARG A 5 -38.23 78.32 -24.72
C ARG A 5 -38.26 77.60 -26.08
N ARG A 6 -37.10 77.35 -26.69
CA ARG A 6 -36.94 76.31 -27.71
C ARG A 6 -36.07 75.20 -27.11
N ALA A 7 -36.63 73.99 -27.07
CA ALA A 7 -35.95 72.79 -26.62
C ALA A 7 -35.09 72.23 -27.76
N ALA A 8 -33.85 71.84 -27.46
CA ALA A 8 -33.01 71.04 -28.35
C ALA A 8 -32.89 69.63 -27.75
N LEU A 9 -33.26 68.62 -28.53
CA LEU A 9 -33.08 67.21 -28.19
C LEU A 9 -31.60 66.85 -28.31
N ALA A 10 -31.02 66.32 -27.22
CA ALA A 10 -29.73 65.64 -27.25
C ALA A 10 -29.98 64.13 -27.24
N ALA A 11 -29.52 63.44 -28.29
CA ALA A 11 -29.58 61.99 -28.39
C ALA A 11 -28.49 61.37 -27.50
N LEU A 12 -28.90 60.52 -26.55
CA LEU A 12 -28.00 59.73 -25.72
C LEU A 12 -27.65 58.43 -26.46
N ALA A 13 -26.41 58.29 -26.90
CA ALA A 13 -25.89 57.02 -27.41
C ALA A 13 -25.51 56.12 -26.23
N ILE A 14 -26.26 55.03 -26.01
CA ILE A 14 -25.93 54.00 -25.02
C ILE A 14 -24.99 53.00 -25.69
N THR A 15 -23.72 53.03 -25.33
CA THR A 15 -22.75 51.99 -25.69
C THR A 15 -22.94 50.79 -24.77
N ILE A 16 -23.48 49.70 -25.32
CA ILE A 16 -23.56 48.42 -24.63
C ILE A 16 -22.16 47.80 -24.64
N ALA A 17 -21.44 47.87 -23.52
CA ALA A 17 -20.20 47.14 -23.34
C ALA A 17 -20.51 45.64 -23.23
N ALA A 18 -20.05 44.85 -24.20
CA ALA A 18 -20.14 43.39 -24.11
C ALA A 18 -19.29 42.90 -22.92
N PRO A 19 -19.78 41.96 -22.11
CA PRO A 19 -18.98 41.42 -21.02
C PRO A 19 -17.81 40.65 -21.62
N ALA A 20 -16.58 41.01 -21.20
CA ALA A 20 -15.40 40.24 -21.54
C ALA A 20 -15.59 38.78 -21.07
N PRO A 21 -15.15 37.77 -21.84
CA PRO A 21 -15.26 36.39 -21.41
C PRO A 21 -14.46 36.25 -20.11
N ALA A 22 -15.14 35.89 -19.03
CA ALA A 22 -14.50 35.54 -17.78
C ALA A 22 -13.49 34.42 -18.09
N VAL A 23 -12.21 34.73 -17.96
CA VAL A 23 -11.14 33.74 -18.08
C VAL A 23 -11.39 32.75 -16.95
N ALA A 24 -11.92 31.57 -17.30
CA ALA A 24 -12.16 30.49 -16.36
C ALA A 24 -10.84 30.19 -15.66
N GLN A 25 -10.77 30.55 -14.39
CA GLN A 25 -9.63 30.27 -13.53
C GLN A 25 -9.48 28.75 -13.51
N LYS A 26 -8.39 28.22 -14.08
CA LYS A 26 -8.08 26.78 -14.01
C LYS A 26 -8.08 26.41 -12.53
N ASN A 27 -9.05 25.60 -12.11
CA ASN A 27 -9.13 25.06 -10.75
C ASN A 27 -7.95 24.12 -10.53
N THR A 28 -6.79 24.67 -10.17
CA THR A 28 -5.64 23.93 -9.68
C THR A 28 -6.03 23.33 -8.34
N GLY A 29 -6.42 22.06 -8.33
CA GLY A 29 -6.82 21.35 -7.10
C GLY A 29 -8.11 20.54 -7.18
N ASP A 30 -8.79 20.51 -8.34
CA ASP A 30 -9.94 19.62 -8.51
C ASP A 30 -9.47 18.14 -8.57
N LEU A 31 -9.75 17.40 -7.50
CA LEU A 31 -9.39 15.99 -7.39
C LEU A 31 -10.15 15.10 -8.38
N TRP A 32 -11.35 15.49 -8.82
CA TRP A 32 -12.09 14.78 -9.85
C TRP A 32 -11.39 14.91 -11.20
N GLN A 33 -10.94 16.12 -11.53
CA GLN A 33 -10.14 16.33 -12.73
C GLN A 33 -8.83 15.53 -12.69
N VAL A 34 -8.12 15.50 -11.56
CA VAL A 34 -6.90 14.67 -11.40
C VAL A 34 -7.23 13.19 -11.59
N TYR A 35 -8.32 12.72 -11.01
CA TYR A 35 -8.77 11.36 -11.16
C TYR A 35 -9.07 11.03 -12.63
N ASP A 36 -9.92 11.81 -13.30
CA ASP A 36 -10.35 11.58 -14.67
C ASP A 36 -9.20 11.67 -15.68
N GLN A 37 -8.25 12.57 -15.43
CA GLN A 37 -7.12 12.78 -16.33
C GLN A 37 -6.00 11.76 -16.12
N THR A 38 -5.81 11.27 -14.88
CA THR A 38 -4.65 10.46 -14.49
C THR A 38 -5.04 9.12 -13.86
N LEU A 39 -5.68 9.11 -12.68
CA LEU A 39 -5.88 7.89 -11.89
C LEU A 39 -6.83 6.89 -12.56
N SER A 40 -7.84 7.36 -13.28
CA SER A 40 -8.79 6.52 -14.04
C SER A 40 -8.11 5.73 -15.17
N LYS A 41 -6.97 6.23 -15.69
CA LYS A 41 -6.22 5.64 -16.82
C LYS A 41 -5.03 4.78 -16.35
N ALA A 42 -4.72 4.83 -15.07
CA ALA A 42 -3.55 4.21 -14.45
C ALA A 42 -3.54 2.67 -14.53
N ARG A 43 -2.42 2.08 -14.10
CA ARG A 43 -2.33 0.67 -13.74
C ARG A 43 -2.35 0.50 -12.23
N TYR A 44 -3.09 -0.50 -11.77
CA TYR A 44 -3.17 -0.87 -10.36
C TYR A 44 -2.46 -2.22 -10.19
N ILE A 45 -1.38 -2.23 -9.40
CA ILE A 45 -0.60 -3.43 -9.12
C ILE A 45 -0.78 -3.76 -7.65
N ASP A 46 -1.28 -4.97 -7.37
CA ASP A 46 -1.41 -5.50 -6.03
C ASP A 46 -0.03 -5.89 -5.49
N LEU A 47 0.39 -5.25 -4.40
CA LEU A 47 1.67 -5.50 -3.73
C LEU A 47 1.52 -6.36 -2.47
N THR A 48 0.41 -7.09 -2.35
CA THR A 48 0.02 -7.81 -1.14
C THR A 48 -0.04 -9.31 -1.43
N HIS A 49 0.45 -10.14 -0.51
CA HIS A 49 0.22 -11.58 -0.56
C HIS A 49 -1.19 -11.93 -0.06
N THR A 50 -1.86 -12.87 -0.73
CA THR A 50 -3.13 -13.41 -0.24
C THR A 50 -2.92 -14.13 1.09
N ILE A 51 -3.68 -13.71 2.11
CA ILE A 51 -3.61 -14.32 3.43
C ILE A 51 -4.22 -15.72 3.41
N THR A 52 -3.45 -16.69 3.90
CA THR A 52 -3.87 -18.09 4.09
C THR A 52 -3.41 -18.59 5.46
N PRO A 53 -4.02 -19.65 6.04
CA PRO A 53 -3.60 -20.15 7.34
C PRO A 53 -2.19 -20.80 7.30
N ASN A 54 -1.66 -21.09 6.11
CA ASN A 54 -0.41 -21.83 5.90
C ASN A 54 0.70 -20.95 5.28
N GLN A 55 0.63 -19.63 5.47
CA GLN A 55 1.64 -18.71 4.95
C GLN A 55 2.87 -18.60 5.88
N PRO A 56 4.00 -18.05 5.39
CA PRO A 56 5.15 -17.75 6.21
C PRO A 56 4.78 -16.80 7.37
N VAL A 57 5.17 -17.16 8.58
CA VAL A 57 4.98 -16.37 9.81
C VAL A 57 6.05 -16.78 10.81
N TRP A 58 6.53 -15.84 11.63
CA TRP A 58 7.55 -16.11 12.64
C TRP A 58 7.12 -17.24 13.59
N LYS A 59 8.04 -18.15 13.88
CA LYS A 59 7.79 -19.37 14.67
C LYS A 59 7.34 -19.11 16.12
N GLY A 60 7.59 -17.91 16.65
CA GLY A 60 7.16 -17.51 17.98
C GLY A 60 5.65 -17.26 18.06
N PHE A 61 5.00 -17.01 16.93
CA PHE A 61 3.55 -16.89 16.84
C PHE A 61 2.88 -18.24 16.61
N GLY A 62 1.68 -18.40 17.17
CA GLY A 62 0.84 -19.58 16.93
C GLY A 62 0.30 -19.64 15.49
N PRO A 63 -0.32 -20.77 15.09
CA PRO A 63 -0.95 -20.88 13.78
C PRO A 63 -2.21 -20.02 13.71
N ALA A 64 -2.49 -19.45 12.52
CA ALA A 64 -3.80 -18.91 12.21
C ALA A 64 -4.79 -20.05 11.91
N ILE A 65 -6.05 -19.88 12.33
CA ILE A 65 -7.11 -20.87 12.15
C ILE A 65 -8.30 -20.22 11.46
N PHE A 66 -8.62 -20.70 10.26
CA PHE A 66 -9.76 -20.22 9.48
C PHE A 66 -10.82 -21.33 9.43
N LYS A 67 -12.07 -20.99 9.75
CA LYS A 67 -13.19 -21.95 9.81
C LYS A 67 -14.46 -21.32 9.23
N PRO A 68 -15.45 -22.12 8.77
CA PRO A 68 -16.78 -21.58 8.51
C PRO A 68 -17.31 -20.89 9.76
N ALA A 69 -17.91 -19.71 9.61
CA ALA A 69 -18.62 -19.07 10.71
C ALA A 69 -19.84 -19.92 11.11
N VAL A 70 -20.12 -19.97 12.40
CA VAL A 70 -21.24 -20.74 12.97
C VAL A 70 -22.26 -19.83 13.62
N ASP A 71 -23.51 -20.26 13.61
CA ASP A 71 -24.57 -19.68 14.43
C ASP A 71 -24.20 -19.87 15.92
N PRO A 72 -24.13 -18.79 16.72
CA PRO A 72 -23.81 -18.88 18.14
C PRO A 72 -24.78 -19.72 18.97
N ALA A 73 -26.05 -19.79 18.59
CA ALA A 73 -27.08 -20.55 19.32
C ALA A 73 -27.01 -22.04 19.00
N THR A 74 -26.91 -22.39 17.71
CA THR A 74 -26.96 -23.80 17.27
C THR A 74 -25.57 -24.44 17.09
N LYS A 75 -24.50 -23.64 17.04
CA LYS A 75 -23.13 -24.05 16.69
C LYS A 75 -23.01 -24.69 15.30
N VAL A 76 -23.99 -24.50 14.43
CA VAL A 76 -23.99 -25.02 13.06
C VAL A 76 -23.41 -23.97 12.11
N ALA A 77 -22.57 -24.41 11.16
CA ALA A 77 -22.00 -23.53 10.15
C ALA A 77 -23.07 -23.00 9.17
N TYR A 78 -22.94 -21.72 8.80
CA TYR A 78 -23.75 -21.14 7.72
C TYR A 78 -23.37 -21.78 6.38
N THR A 79 -24.39 -22.13 5.59
CA THR A 79 -24.22 -22.73 4.25
C THR A 79 -25.11 -22.01 3.24
N TYR A 80 -24.66 -21.91 1.98
CA TYR A 80 -25.50 -21.34 0.91
C TYR A 80 -26.87 -22.04 0.80
N ALA A 81 -26.90 -23.37 0.87
CA ALA A 81 -28.13 -24.15 0.70
C ALA A 81 -29.18 -23.93 1.80
N LYS A 82 -28.75 -23.77 3.06
CA LYS A 82 -29.67 -23.60 4.20
C LYS A 82 -29.97 -22.15 4.53
N ASN A 83 -28.99 -21.27 4.34
CA ASN A 83 -29.02 -19.90 4.87
C ASN A 83 -28.99 -18.84 3.76
N GLY A 84 -28.69 -19.20 2.51
CA GLY A 84 -28.49 -18.26 1.42
C GLY A 84 -27.13 -17.55 1.43
N PHE A 85 -26.27 -17.82 2.44
CA PHE A 85 -24.93 -17.24 2.53
C PHE A 85 -23.97 -18.16 3.28
N GLU A 86 -22.67 -17.86 3.18
CA GLU A 86 -21.64 -18.38 4.06
C GLU A 86 -20.71 -17.26 4.53
N ALA A 87 -20.14 -17.40 5.72
CA ALA A 87 -19.10 -16.53 6.23
C ALA A 87 -17.91 -17.35 6.76
N THR A 88 -16.80 -16.68 7.06
CA THR A 88 -15.59 -17.27 7.62
C THR A 88 -15.31 -16.65 8.99
N ALA A 89 -15.01 -17.48 9.98
CA ALA A 89 -14.39 -17.06 11.22
C ALA A 89 -12.87 -17.14 11.07
N TYR A 90 -12.19 -16.04 11.37
CA TYR A 90 -10.74 -15.94 11.35
C TYR A 90 -10.21 -15.84 12.78
N THR A 91 -9.28 -16.70 13.12
CA THR A 91 -8.48 -16.60 14.35
C THR A 91 -7.03 -16.38 13.93
N PHE A 92 -6.51 -15.19 14.22
CA PHE A 92 -5.10 -14.86 14.01
C PHE A 92 -4.38 -14.96 15.36
N ALA A 93 -3.20 -15.57 15.37
CA ALA A 93 -2.38 -15.63 16.58
C ALA A 93 -1.57 -14.35 16.82
N THR A 94 -1.45 -13.51 15.80
CA THR A 94 -0.66 -12.27 15.78
C THR A 94 -1.26 -11.32 14.75
N ASP A 95 -1.07 -10.01 14.96
CA ASP A 95 -1.32 -8.96 13.96
C ASP A 95 -0.15 -8.82 12.97
N GLN A 96 1.01 -9.42 13.28
CA GLN A 96 2.14 -9.60 12.37
C GLN A 96 1.96 -10.81 11.45
N PHE A 97 1.08 -10.66 10.45
CA PHE A 97 0.67 -11.76 9.58
C PHE A 97 0.51 -11.39 8.10
N GLY A 98 1.38 -11.93 7.24
CA GLY A 98 1.32 -11.73 5.78
C GLY A 98 2.08 -10.47 5.36
N THR A 99 1.58 -9.77 4.34
CA THR A 99 2.06 -8.42 4.04
C THR A 99 1.50 -7.46 5.09
N GLN A 100 2.35 -6.70 5.76
CA GLN A 100 1.97 -5.96 6.97
C GLN A 100 2.54 -4.54 7.03
N LEU A 101 2.04 -3.75 7.98
CA LEU A 101 2.57 -2.47 8.41
C LEU A 101 2.88 -2.58 9.91
N ASP A 102 4.11 -2.26 10.28
CA ASP A 102 4.51 -2.20 11.68
C ASP A 102 4.42 -0.74 12.14
N PRO A 103 3.52 -0.44 13.08
CA PRO A 103 3.51 0.85 13.74
C PRO A 103 4.67 0.92 14.75
N PRO A 104 5.22 2.12 15.04
CA PRO A 104 6.28 2.31 16.03
C PRO A 104 6.05 1.64 17.40
N ALA A 105 4.79 1.61 17.87
CA ALA A 105 4.43 0.96 19.13
C ALA A 105 4.79 -0.53 19.20
N HIS A 106 5.03 -1.17 18.05
CA HIS A 106 5.43 -2.57 17.98
C HIS A 106 6.62 -2.90 18.90
N TRP A 107 7.59 -1.98 19.00
CA TRP A 107 8.76 -2.13 19.87
C TRP A 107 8.93 -0.98 20.88
N ALA A 108 8.20 0.13 20.73
CA ALA A 108 8.33 1.33 21.56
C ALA A 108 6.94 1.80 22.03
N PRO A 109 6.43 1.33 23.18
CA PRO A 109 5.03 1.49 23.60
C PRO A 109 4.57 2.95 23.79
N GLU A 110 5.49 3.90 23.90
CA GLU A 110 5.24 5.34 23.93
C GLU A 110 4.97 5.97 22.56
N GLN A 111 5.20 5.22 21.47
CA GLN A 111 4.99 5.66 20.09
C GLN A 111 3.62 5.25 19.56
N ALA A 112 3.28 5.68 18.35
CA ALA A 112 1.97 5.44 17.74
C ALA A 112 1.68 3.95 17.52
N ALA A 113 0.51 3.49 17.97
CA ALA A 113 -0.09 2.20 17.63
C ALA A 113 -0.82 2.25 16.27
N ILE A 114 -1.27 1.10 15.76
CA ILE A 114 -1.87 1.01 14.41
C ILE A 114 -3.12 1.89 14.24
N ASP A 115 -3.94 2.07 15.29
CA ASP A 115 -5.12 2.93 15.25
C ASP A 115 -4.82 4.43 15.35
N GLU A 116 -3.57 4.78 15.66
CA GLU A 116 -3.10 6.15 15.84
C GLU A 116 -2.38 6.68 14.59
N ILE A 117 -2.04 5.80 13.64
CA ILE A 117 -1.49 6.19 12.34
C ILE A 117 -2.49 7.12 11.62
N PRO A 118 -2.07 8.31 11.18
CA PRO A 118 -2.98 9.29 10.61
C PRO A 118 -3.47 8.87 9.22
N ALA A 119 -4.70 9.23 8.86
CA ALA A 119 -5.29 8.93 7.56
C ALA A 119 -4.51 9.52 6.37
N SER A 120 -3.62 10.49 6.62
CA SER A 120 -2.71 11.03 5.61
C SER A 120 -1.76 9.98 5.01
N TYR A 121 -1.61 8.83 5.67
CA TYR A 121 -0.89 7.67 5.13
C TYR A 121 -1.54 7.14 3.83
N ALA A 122 -2.87 7.24 3.67
CA ALA A 122 -3.65 6.52 2.65
C ALA A 122 -3.08 6.53 1.21
N VAL A 123 -2.47 7.64 0.75
CA VAL A 123 -1.86 7.74 -0.58
C VAL A 123 -0.56 8.55 -0.54
N ARG A 124 0.53 7.99 -1.07
CA ARG A 124 1.87 8.63 -1.13
C ARG A 124 2.60 8.39 -2.44
N PRO A 125 3.59 9.22 -2.81
CA PRO A 125 4.56 8.88 -3.86
C PRO A 125 5.25 7.55 -3.53
N LEU A 126 5.39 6.69 -4.52
CA LEU A 126 6.07 5.40 -4.40
C LEU A 126 7.41 5.43 -5.15
N VAL A 127 8.46 5.08 -4.43
CA VAL A 127 9.81 4.87 -4.96
C VAL A 127 10.16 3.40 -4.78
N VAL A 128 10.71 2.77 -5.82
CA VAL A 128 11.16 1.37 -5.77
C VAL A 128 12.66 1.30 -6.06
N ILE A 129 13.45 0.97 -5.04
CA ILE A 129 14.89 0.76 -5.17
C ILE A 129 15.15 -0.73 -5.34
N SER A 130 15.73 -1.13 -6.47
CA SER A 130 16.05 -2.53 -6.74
C SER A 130 17.48 -2.88 -6.35
N ILE A 131 17.62 -3.87 -5.48
CA ILE A 131 18.90 -4.52 -5.12
C ILE A 131 19.02 -5.94 -5.70
N VAL A 132 18.10 -6.36 -6.57
CA VAL A 132 18.11 -7.70 -7.20
C VAL A 132 19.48 -8.10 -7.78
N PRO A 133 20.21 -7.23 -8.53
CA PRO A 133 21.55 -7.60 -9.03
C PRO A 133 22.58 -7.88 -7.93
N GLN A 134 22.47 -7.22 -6.78
CA GLN A 134 23.32 -7.42 -5.62
C GLN A 134 22.93 -8.71 -4.89
N VAL A 135 21.62 -8.92 -4.67
CA VAL A 135 21.05 -10.13 -4.05
C VAL A 135 21.39 -11.40 -4.83
N ALA A 136 21.45 -11.32 -6.16
CA ALA A 136 21.87 -12.44 -7.01
C ALA A 136 23.32 -12.89 -6.77
N LYS A 137 24.17 -12.01 -6.21
CA LYS A 137 25.58 -12.30 -5.88
C LYS A 137 25.76 -12.62 -4.40
N ASP A 138 24.96 -11.99 -3.55
CA ASP A 138 24.98 -12.12 -2.10
C ASP A 138 23.53 -12.14 -1.60
N PRO A 139 22.95 -13.31 -1.32
CA PRO A 139 21.56 -13.41 -0.86
C PRO A 139 21.27 -12.68 0.47
N GLN A 140 22.30 -12.36 1.27
CA GLN A 140 22.19 -11.58 2.51
C GLN A 140 22.55 -10.11 2.32
N TYR A 141 22.59 -9.62 1.07
CA TYR A 141 23.00 -8.25 0.78
C TYR A 141 22.16 -7.22 1.54
N PHE A 142 22.84 -6.27 2.18
CA PHE A 142 22.22 -5.11 2.81
C PHE A 142 22.18 -3.95 1.82
N LEU A 143 21.00 -3.37 1.55
CA LEU A 143 20.89 -2.10 0.84
C LEU A 143 21.77 -1.04 1.54
N LYS A 144 22.63 -0.36 0.78
CA LYS A 144 23.56 0.65 1.30
C LYS A 144 23.18 2.05 0.86
N VAL A 145 23.71 3.06 1.54
CA VAL A 145 23.61 4.47 1.14
C VAL A 145 24.14 4.69 -0.30
N ALA A 146 25.18 3.95 -0.71
CA ALA A 146 25.72 4.03 -2.06
C ALA A 146 24.70 3.59 -3.13
N ASP A 147 23.90 2.56 -2.88
CA ASP A 147 22.83 2.13 -3.79
C ASP A 147 21.74 3.20 -3.91
N ILE A 148 21.37 3.83 -2.79
CA ILE A 148 20.40 4.92 -2.75
C ILE A 148 20.92 6.11 -3.57
N ARG A 149 22.18 6.51 -3.38
CA ARG A 149 22.79 7.59 -4.18
C ARG A 149 22.85 7.24 -5.66
N ALA A 150 23.21 6.00 -6.00
CA ALA A 150 23.22 5.55 -7.39
C ALA A 150 21.82 5.53 -8.02
N PHE A 151 20.79 5.19 -7.23
CA PHE A 151 19.39 5.34 -7.62
C PHE A 151 19.05 6.81 -7.91
N GLU A 152 19.41 7.73 -7.01
CA GLU A 152 19.09 9.15 -7.17
C GLU A 152 19.79 9.79 -8.36
N THR A 153 21.02 9.38 -8.68
CA THR A 153 21.72 9.82 -9.90
C THR A 153 20.93 9.48 -11.17
N ARG A 154 20.19 8.37 -11.18
CA ARG A 154 19.43 7.91 -12.35
C ARG A 154 17.99 8.40 -12.39
N HIS A 155 17.35 8.53 -11.23
CA HIS A 155 15.90 8.74 -11.12
C HIS A 155 15.51 10.05 -10.44
N GLY A 156 16.49 10.85 -10.02
CA GLY A 156 16.29 12.07 -9.24
C GLY A 156 16.24 11.79 -7.75
N ARG A 157 16.32 12.86 -6.96
CA ARG A 157 16.28 12.80 -5.50
C ARG A 157 14.96 12.18 -5.03
N ILE A 158 15.04 11.30 -4.02
CA ILE A 158 13.87 10.71 -3.36
C ILE A 158 13.04 11.85 -2.72
N PRO A 159 11.75 11.98 -3.07
CA PRO A 159 10.91 13.04 -2.53
C PRO A 159 10.62 12.86 -1.02
N ALA A 160 10.57 13.96 -0.27
CA ALA A 160 10.10 13.92 1.11
C ALA A 160 8.64 13.42 1.19
N GLY A 161 8.32 12.65 2.22
CA GLY A 161 7.02 12.03 2.44
C GLY A 161 6.70 10.87 1.49
N SER A 162 7.63 10.45 0.62
CA SER A 162 7.44 9.25 -0.21
C SER A 162 7.49 7.98 0.62
N VAL A 163 6.93 6.89 0.08
CA VAL A 163 7.18 5.53 0.54
C VAL A 163 8.29 4.92 -0.32
N VAL A 164 9.29 4.32 0.31
CA VAL A 164 10.41 3.67 -0.40
C VAL A 164 10.33 2.17 -0.20
N MET A 165 10.08 1.42 -1.27
CA MET A 165 10.07 -0.04 -1.27
C MET A 165 11.38 -0.59 -1.81
N VAL A 166 11.98 -1.54 -1.10
CA VAL A 166 13.24 -2.19 -1.47
C VAL A 166 12.92 -3.51 -2.17
N ARG A 167 13.14 -3.54 -3.48
CA ARG A 167 12.93 -4.73 -4.31
C ARG A 167 14.15 -5.63 -4.27
N SER A 168 13.93 -6.87 -3.87
CA SER A 168 14.91 -7.95 -3.82
C SER A 168 14.48 -9.21 -4.58
N ASP A 169 13.25 -9.24 -5.10
CA ASP A 169 12.57 -10.43 -5.66
C ASP A 169 12.42 -11.59 -4.66
N TRP A 170 12.60 -11.36 -3.35
CA TRP A 170 12.43 -12.37 -2.31
C TRP A 170 10.98 -12.89 -2.23
N SER A 171 10.00 -12.05 -2.55
CA SER A 171 8.56 -12.42 -2.61
C SER A 171 8.26 -13.59 -3.54
N LYS A 172 9.13 -13.89 -4.52
CA LYS A 172 9.01 -15.06 -5.40
C LYS A 172 9.14 -16.40 -4.65
N ARG A 173 9.71 -16.38 -3.44
CA ARG A 173 9.84 -17.55 -2.57
C ARG A 173 8.57 -17.82 -1.76
N TRP A 174 7.63 -16.88 -1.72
CA TRP A 174 6.40 -16.99 -0.95
C TRP A 174 5.62 -18.25 -1.30
N THR A 175 5.10 -18.94 -0.29
CA THR A 175 4.49 -20.25 -0.46
C THR A 175 3.40 -20.49 0.58
N THR A 176 2.39 -21.26 0.21
CA THR A 176 1.31 -21.70 1.11
C THR A 176 1.44 -23.18 1.50
N ASP A 177 2.55 -23.83 1.12
CA ASP A 177 2.91 -25.14 1.64
C ASP A 177 3.37 -25.00 3.09
N PRO A 178 2.75 -25.67 4.07
CA PRO A 178 3.04 -25.42 5.49
C PRO A 178 4.49 -25.67 5.89
N ALA A 179 5.16 -26.67 5.30
CA ALA A 179 6.53 -27.01 5.65
C ALA A 179 7.50 -25.99 5.05
N LYS A 180 7.31 -25.65 3.77
CA LYS A 180 8.14 -24.63 3.10
C LYS A 180 7.90 -23.23 3.66
N ALA A 181 6.68 -22.90 4.07
CA ALA A 181 6.34 -21.62 4.67
C ALA A 181 7.04 -21.43 6.02
N ARG A 182 7.04 -22.46 6.87
CA ARG A 182 7.81 -22.46 8.13
C ARG A 182 9.31 -22.37 7.89
N ALA A 183 9.82 -23.10 6.89
CA ALA A 183 11.23 -23.04 6.53
C ALA A 183 11.62 -21.65 6.02
N LEU A 184 10.79 -21.02 5.20
CA LEU A 184 11.02 -19.68 4.67
C LEU A 184 11.03 -18.62 5.78
N ALA A 185 10.07 -18.67 6.72
CA ALA A 185 10.01 -17.75 7.84
C ALA A 185 11.13 -17.97 8.89
N ALA A 186 11.78 -19.12 8.89
CA ALA A 186 12.93 -19.41 9.75
C ALA A 186 14.28 -19.16 9.06
N ASP A 187 14.27 -18.89 7.75
CA ASP A 187 15.49 -18.69 6.98
C ASP A 187 16.08 -17.32 7.29
N ARG A 188 17.33 -17.28 7.76
CA ARG A 188 18.09 -16.04 8.01
C ARG A 188 18.91 -15.60 6.80
N ASN A 189 18.79 -16.33 5.69
CA ASN A 189 19.40 -16.00 4.41
C ASN A 189 18.45 -15.14 3.56
N PHE A 190 18.32 -13.88 3.93
CA PHE A 190 17.50 -12.90 3.21
C PHE A 190 18.20 -11.52 3.14
N PRO A 191 17.91 -10.73 2.11
CA PRO A 191 18.51 -9.42 1.93
C PRO A 191 17.91 -8.41 2.90
N SER A 192 18.72 -7.47 3.37
CA SER A 192 18.40 -6.56 4.46
C SER A 192 18.46 -5.10 4.02
N VAL A 193 18.06 -4.17 4.90
CA VAL A 193 18.35 -2.74 4.75
C VAL A 193 19.33 -2.32 5.84
N SER A 194 20.47 -1.70 5.49
CA SER A 194 21.43 -1.30 6.52
C SER A 194 20.89 -0.17 7.39
N LEU A 195 21.30 -0.14 8.66
CA LEU A 195 20.94 0.94 9.58
C LEU A 195 21.31 2.33 9.03
N ASP A 196 22.48 2.44 8.40
CA ASP A 196 22.90 3.69 7.74
C ASP A 196 21.97 4.07 6.58
N ALA A 197 21.51 3.10 5.80
CA ALA A 197 20.55 3.34 4.72
C ALA A 197 19.18 3.78 5.27
N LEU A 198 18.70 3.15 6.36
CA LEU A 198 17.47 3.56 7.05
C LEU A 198 17.58 5.00 7.56
N LYS A 199 18.65 5.33 8.29
CA LYS A 199 18.91 6.68 8.79
C LYS A 199 18.99 7.70 7.65
N PHE A 200 19.67 7.36 6.56
CA PHE A 200 19.77 8.24 5.39
C PHE A 200 18.41 8.52 4.76
N LEU A 201 17.59 7.48 4.55
CA LEU A 201 16.25 7.62 3.99
C LEU A 201 15.34 8.45 4.91
N HIS A 202 15.28 8.12 6.19
CA HIS A 202 14.36 8.75 7.13
C HIS A 202 14.80 10.15 7.56
N LEU A 203 16.09 10.35 7.87
CA LEU A 203 16.57 11.63 8.40
C LEU A 203 16.93 12.62 7.28
N GLU A 204 17.57 12.16 6.20
CA GLU A 204 18.03 13.08 5.14
C GLU A 204 17.06 13.20 3.96
N ARG A 205 16.31 12.13 3.63
CA ARG A 205 15.26 12.17 2.59
C ARG A 205 13.87 12.42 3.15
N LYS A 206 13.68 12.25 4.47
CA LYS A 206 12.41 12.52 5.15
C LYS A 206 11.26 11.73 4.51
N ILE A 207 11.53 10.47 4.17
CA ILE A 207 10.50 9.57 3.66
C ILE A 207 9.45 9.31 4.74
N LEU A 208 8.27 8.83 4.36
CA LEU A 208 7.23 8.49 5.32
C LEU A 208 7.53 7.17 6.04
N PHE A 209 7.76 6.13 5.26
CA PHE A 209 8.23 4.83 5.73
C PHE A 209 8.91 4.07 4.59
N HIS A 210 9.63 3.03 4.97
CA HIS A 210 10.26 2.11 4.04
C HIS A 210 9.58 0.74 4.10
N GLY A 211 9.65 -0.05 3.04
CA GLY A 211 9.23 -1.43 3.07
C GLY A 211 10.09 -2.35 2.25
N HIS A 212 9.96 -3.65 2.46
CA HIS A 212 10.80 -4.67 1.85
C HIS A 212 10.03 -6.00 1.69
N GLU A 213 10.58 -6.92 0.88
CA GLU A 213 9.91 -8.19 0.57
C GLU A 213 10.06 -9.30 1.64
N PRO A 214 11.19 -9.40 2.38
CA PRO A 214 11.30 -10.30 3.54
C PRO A 214 10.33 -9.98 4.69
N LEU A 215 10.33 -10.85 5.71
CA LEU A 215 9.51 -10.73 6.93
C LEU A 215 10.22 -10.03 8.09
N ASP A 216 11.43 -9.51 7.86
CA ASP A 216 12.21 -8.77 8.83
C ASP A 216 13.05 -7.74 8.05
N THR A 217 13.27 -6.55 8.62
CA THR A 217 14.13 -5.50 8.01
C THR A 217 15.55 -5.97 7.76
N ASP A 218 16.10 -6.72 8.70
CA ASP A 218 17.50 -7.07 8.69
C ASP A 218 17.81 -8.39 9.39
N THR A 219 19.00 -8.91 9.14
CA THR A 219 19.47 -10.20 9.67
C THR A 219 20.36 -10.05 10.91
N THR A 220 20.52 -8.85 11.46
CA THR A 220 21.37 -8.65 12.64
C THR A 220 20.84 -9.42 13.85
N PRO A 221 21.69 -9.75 14.84
CA PRO A 221 21.28 -10.57 15.98
C PRO A 221 20.08 -10.03 16.76
N THR A 222 19.94 -8.70 16.80
CA THR A 222 18.91 -7.99 17.59
C THR A 222 17.97 -7.13 16.73
N LEU A 223 17.96 -7.31 15.41
CA LEU A 223 17.19 -6.50 14.45
C LEU A 223 17.44 -4.99 14.65
N GLU A 224 18.71 -4.59 14.63
CA GLU A 224 19.16 -3.22 14.91
C GLU A 224 18.45 -2.16 14.05
N GLY A 225 18.10 -2.49 12.81
CA GLY A 225 17.36 -1.62 11.91
C GLY A 225 15.92 -1.40 12.38
N GLU A 226 15.18 -2.48 12.63
CA GLU A 226 13.82 -2.44 13.15
C GLU A 226 13.76 -1.77 14.54
N TYR A 227 14.67 -2.14 15.44
CA TYR A 227 14.80 -1.52 16.75
C TYR A 227 14.93 0.01 16.62
N TRP A 228 15.84 0.49 15.76
CA TRP A 228 16.04 1.91 15.57
C TRP A 228 14.81 2.59 14.97
N LEU A 229 14.16 1.99 13.96
CA LEU A 229 12.96 2.56 13.33
C LEU A 229 11.85 2.82 14.34
N MET A 230 11.49 1.79 15.10
CA MET A 230 10.37 1.84 16.03
C MET A 230 10.62 2.83 17.17
N HIS A 231 11.82 2.82 17.77
CA HIS A 231 12.20 3.77 18.83
C HIS A 231 12.37 5.21 18.34
N ASN A 232 12.39 5.45 17.02
CA ASN A 232 12.43 6.78 16.42
C ASN A 232 11.11 7.18 15.75
N GLY A 233 10.02 6.44 15.99
CA GLY A 233 8.68 6.81 15.52
C GLY A 233 8.45 6.54 14.03
N PHE A 234 9.26 5.70 13.39
CA PHE A 234 9.10 5.34 11.99
C PHE A 234 8.41 3.99 11.82
N ALA A 235 7.37 3.96 10.99
CA ALA A 235 6.73 2.72 10.58
C ALA A 235 7.57 1.97 9.53
N GLN A 236 7.20 0.71 9.28
CA GLN A 236 7.74 -0.06 8.14
C GLN A 236 6.70 -0.98 7.51
N ALA A 237 6.98 -1.47 6.31
CA ALA A 237 6.18 -2.50 5.66
C ALA A 237 7.00 -3.76 5.36
N GLU A 238 6.45 -4.91 5.72
CA GLU A 238 7.12 -6.22 5.54
C GLU A 238 6.26 -7.14 4.66
N GLY A 239 6.90 -8.16 4.08
CA GLY A 239 6.23 -9.13 3.24
C GLY A 239 5.63 -8.53 1.97
N VAL A 240 6.22 -7.46 1.41
CA VAL A 240 5.70 -6.78 0.22
C VAL A 240 5.89 -7.66 -1.03
N ASN A 241 4.89 -7.70 -1.90
CA ASN A 241 4.86 -8.55 -3.10
C ASN A 241 4.99 -7.72 -4.41
N ASN A 242 5.30 -8.40 -5.52
CA ASN A 242 5.15 -7.90 -6.90
C ASN A 242 5.89 -6.59 -7.25
N LEU A 243 6.91 -6.21 -6.47
CA LEU A 243 7.72 -5.01 -6.76
C LEU A 243 8.44 -5.09 -8.12
N ASN A 244 8.62 -6.30 -8.67
CA ASN A 244 9.13 -6.51 -10.03
C ASN A 244 8.26 -5.94 -11.15
N GLY A 245 6.98 -5.66 -10.88
CA GLY A 245 6.05 -5.03 -11.82
C GLY A 245 6.01 -3.51 -11.75
N VAL A 246 6.65 -2.91 -10.75
CA VAL A 246 6.54 -1.48 -10.43
C VAL A 246 7.73 -0.70 -10.99
N PRO A 247 7.52 0.39 -11.74
CA PRO A 247 8.57 1.35 -12.10
C PRO A 247 9.32 1.92 -10.89
N ALA A 248 10.58 2.31 -11.10
CA ALA A 248 11.43 2.91 -10.07
C ALA A 248 10.83 4.19 -9.44
N THR A 249 10.19 5.02 -10.25
CA THR A 249 9.53 6.27 -9.84
C THR A 249 8.27 6.52 -10.67
N GLY A 250 7.46 7.50 -10.25
CA GLY A 250 6.28 7.96 -10.99
C GLY A 250 4.98 7.21 -10.66
N CYS A 251 5.03 6.24 -9.74
CA CYS A 251 3.84 5.64 -9.16
C CYS A 251 3.46 6.34 -7.85
N LEU A 252 2.20 6.18 -7.46
CA LEU A 252 1.73 6.35 -6.09
C LEU A 252 1.59 4.97 -5.43
N VAL A 253 1.54 4.92 -4.11
CA VAL A 253 1.06 3.76 -3.36
C VAL A 253 -0.17 4.18 -2.58
N SER A 254 -1.23 3.41 -2.73
CA SER A 254 -2.36 3.40 -1.80
C SER A 254 -2.14 2.26 -0.83
N PHE A 255 -2.43 2.48 0.45
CA PHE A 255 -2.39 1.38 1.41
C PHE A 255 -3.42 1.53 2.51
N GLY A 256 -3.92 0.39 2.99
CA GLY A 256 -4.93 0.32 4.04
C GLY A 256 -4.71 -0.89 4.93
N PHE A 257 -5.10 -0.75 6.19
CA PHE A 257 -4.93 -1.75 7.24
C PHE A 257 -6.14 -1.66 8.20
N PRO A 258 -6.48 -2.74 8.92
CA PRO A 258 -7.50 -2.69 9.95
C PRO A 258 -7.11 -1.71 11.06
N LYS A 259 -8.07 -0.89 11.49
CA LYS A 259 -7.88 0.06 12.59
C LYS A 259 -8.15 -0.61 13.94
N LEU A 260 -7.30 -1.56 14.34
CA LEU A 260 -7.42 -2.29 15.60
C LEU A 260 -6.99 -1.39 16.76
N LYS A 261 -7.88 -1.15 17.74
CA LYS A 261 -7.62 -0.30 18.90
C LYS A 261 -6.39 -0.78 19.67
N GLY A 262 -5.35 0.03 19.77
CA GLY A 262 -4.09 -0.30 20.46
C GLY A 262 -3.31 -1.45 19.82
N GLY A 263 -3.57 -1.77 18.54
CA GLY A 263 -2.87 -2.85 17.84
C GLY A 263 -1.40 -2.51 17.57
N LEU A 264 -0.55 -3.53 17.58
CA LEU A 264 0.91 -3.39 17.49
C LEU A 264 1.47 -3.88 16.15
N GLY A 265 0.60 -4.26 15.23
CA GLY A 265 0.87 -4.60 13.85
C GLY A 265 -0.39 -4.38 13.03
N GLY A 266 -0.29 -4.63 11.73
CA GLY A 266 -1.44 -4.56 10.86
C GLY A 266 -1.19 -5.23 9.53
N PHE A 267 -1.82 -6.38 9.30
CA PHE A 267 -1.94 -6.91 7.95
C PHE A 267 -2.52 -5.84 7.02
N ALA A 268 -1.82 -5.59 5.92
CA ALA A 268 -1.99 -4.40 5.11
C ALA A 268 -2.21 -4.77 3.64
N ARG A 269 -2.98 -3.93 2.97
CA ARG A 269 -3.23 -4.00 1.53
C ARG A 269 -2.54 -2.84 0.86
N TYR A 270 -1.42 -3.10 0.20
CA TYR A 270 -0.69 -2.13 -0.61
C TYR A 270 -1.06 -2.28 -2.10
N VAL A 271 -1.34 -1.17 -2.76
CA VAL A 271 -1.63 -1.11 -4.19
C VAL A 271 -0.81 0.02 -4.82
N ALA A 272 0.08 -0.32 -5.75
CA ALA A 272 0.75 0.68 -6.56
C ALA A 272 -0.18 1.19 -7.66
N ILE A 273 -0.25 2.51 -7.80
CA ILE A 273 -1.01 3.22 -8.83
C ILE A 273 0.01 3.85 -9.77
N CYS A 274 0.18 3.24 -10.94
CA CYS A 274 1.28 3.52 -11.85
C CYS A 274 0.82 4.09 -13.19
N PRO A 275 1.72 4.76 -13.95
CA PRO A 275 1.38 5.34 -15.24
C PRO A 275 0.73 4.33 -16.21
N PRO A 276 -0.15 4.79 -17.13
CA PRO A 276 -0.85 3.90 -18.08
C PRO A 276 0.06 3.07 -19.00
N SER A 277 1.31 3.51 -19.18
CA SER A 277 2.36 2.82 -19.94
C SER A 277 2.97 1.63 -19.19
N THR A 278 2.70 1.50 -17.89
CA THR A 278 3.18 0.37 -17.08
C THR A 278 2.62 -0.94 -17.63
N ARG A 279 3.50 -1.94 -17.80
CA ARG A 279 3.15 -3.23 -18.42
C ARG A 279 2.29 -4.11 -17.50
N LYS A 280 2.56 -4.09 -16.19
CA LYS A 280 1.88 -4.91 -15.18
C LYS A 280 0.69 -4.16 -14.57
N GLY A 281 -0.18 -4.92 -13.90
CA GLY A 281 -1.35 -4.40 -13.20
C GLY A 281 -2.62 -4.42 -14.04
N VAL A 282 -3.74 -4.18 -13.35
CA VAL A 282 -5.08 -4.06 -13.95
C VAL A 282 -5.42 -2.60 -14.24
N ARG A 283 -6.46 -2.36 -15.04
CA ARG A 283 -7.01 -1.02 -15.29
C ARG A 283 -8.38 -0.93 -14.63
N ILE A 284 -8.80 0.28 -14.32
CA ILE A 284 -10.22 0.54 -14.02
C ILE A 284 -11.02 0.27 -15.28
N THR A 285 -12.11 -0.49 -15.15
CA THR A 285 -12.99 -0.83 -16.28
C THR A 285 -14.45 -0.89 -15.85
N ARG A 286 -15.36 -0.90 -16.83
CA ARG A 286 -16.79 -1.16 -16.57
C ARG A 286 -17.08 -2.57 -16.03
N ARG A 287 -16.07 -3.46 -15.91
CA ARG A 287 -16.19 -4.79 -15.30
C ARG A 287 -15.87 -4.79 -13.81
N ASP A 288 -15.54 -3.64 -13.23
CA ASP A 288 -15.32 -3.53 -11.79
C ASP A 288 -16.66 -3.56 -11.02
N ALA A 289 -17.76 -3.22 -11.71
CA ALA A 289 -19.13 -3.41 -11.23
C ALA A 289 -20.12 -3.54 -12.42
N PRO A 290 -20.86 -4.66 -12.56
CA PRO A 290 -20.73 -5.88 -11.75
C PRO A 290 -19.41 -6.60 -12.04
N LEU A 291 -18.88 -7.27 -11.01
CA LEU A 291 -17.71 -8.14 -11.17
C LEU A 291 -18.04 -9.36 -12.04
N PRO A 292 -17.07 -9.97 -12.74
CA PRO A 292 -17.30 -11.17 -13.53
C PRO A 292 -17.83 -12.35 -12.70
N GLU A 293 -18.74 -13.11 -13.29
CA GLU A 293 -19.16 -14.41 -12.78
C GLU A 293 -18.09 -15.49 -13.08
N PHE A 294 -18.15 -16.59 -12.33
CA PHE A 294 -17.25 -17.73 -12.49
C PHE A 294 -18.07 -19.00 -12.73
N ASP A 295 -17.62 -19.84 -13.68
CA ASP A 295 -18.31 -21.08 -14.04
C ASP A 295 -18.34 -22.11 -12.90
N SER A 296 -17.31 -22.13 -12.04
CA SER A 296 -17.24 -23.03 -10.89
C SER A 296 -17.64 -22.33 -9.59
N PRO A 297 -18.56 -22.92 -8.81
CA PRO A 297 -18.97 -22.35 -7.53
C PRO A 297 -17.83 -22.45 -6.51
N LEU A 298 -17.70 -21.42 -5.68
CA LEU A 298 -16.75 -21.36 -4.59
C LEU A 298 -17.17 -22.33 -3.47
N ARG A 299 -16.29 -23.23 -3.02
CA ARG A 299 -16.59 -24.24 -2.00
C ARG A 299 -15.56 -24.28 -0.89
N TRP A 300 -16.01 -24.52 0.35
CA TRP A 300 -15.10 -24.69 1.49
C TRP A 300 -14.23 -25.93 1.35
N ASN A 301 -12.91 -25.76 1.43
CA ASN A 301 -11.96 -26.85 1.49
C ASN A 301 -11.48 -27.04 2.93
N ARG A 302 -11.90 -28.13 3.58
CA ARG A 302 -11.55 -28.43 4.98
C ARG A 302 -10.05 -28.62 5.21
N LYS A 303 -9.32 -29.15 4.23
CA LYS A 303 -7.88 -29.41 4.34
C LYS A 303 -7.09 -28.10 4.26
N LEU A 304 -7.53 -27.18 3.40
CA LEU A 304 -6.85 -25.90 3.18
C LEU A 304 -7.26 -24.82 4.19
N GLY A 305 -8.47 -24.91 4.76
CA GLY A 305 -8.99 -23.90 5.68
C GLY A 305 -9.50 -22.64 4.99
N TYR A 306 -9.82 -22.71 3.70
CA TYR A 306 -10.41 -21.60 2.94
C TYR A 306 -11.20 -22.15 1.76
N ARG A 307 -11.92 -21.25 1.06
CA ARG A 307 -12.71 -21.65 -0.10
C ARG A 307 -11.88 -21.63 -1.38
N VAL A 308 -12.14 -22.59 -2.27
CA VAL A 308 -11.52 -22.70 -3.59
C VAL A 308 -12.60 -22.87 -4.66
N ARG A 309 -12.28 -22.48 -5.88
CA ARG A 309 -13.11 -22.68 -7.08
C ARG A 309 -12.57 -23.84 -7.91
#